data_AF-A0A101W672-F1
#
_entry.id   AF-A0A101W672-F1
#
_cell.length_a   1.000
_cell.length_b   1.000
_cell.length_c   1.000
_cell.angle_alpha   90.00
_cell.angle_beta   90.00
_cell.angle_gamma   90.00
#
_symmetry.space_group_name_H-M   'P 1'
#
loop_
_entity.id
_entity.type
_entity.pdbx_description
1 polymer ?
#
loop_
_entity_poly.entity_id
_entity_poly.type
_entity_poly.pdbx_seq_one_letter_code
_entity_poly.pdbx_strand_id
1 'polypeptide(L)' 'MSQDKVCLVCKKPSTEVPVTKFYYQESEFYICPQHIPILIHNPQELNGLLAGADKLTGG' A
#
# COMPACT_ATOMS: atom_id res chain seq x y z
N MET A 1 -15.96 8.78 -9.80
CA MET A 1 -16.02 7.75 -8.74
C MET A 1 -14.92 8.06 -7.75
N SER A 2 -15.26 8.26 -6.48
CA SER A 2 -14.28 8.53 -5.44
C SER A 2 -13.36 7.32 -5.36
N GLN A 3 -12.12 7.43 -5.83
CA GLN A 3 -11.10 6.42 -5.56
C GLN A 3 -10.93 6.39 -4.05
N ASP A 4 -11.42 5.33 -3.41
CA ASP A 4 -11.35 5.16 -1.96
C ASP A 4 -9.89 5.18 -1.53
N LYS A 5 -9.48 6.32 -0.94
CA LYS A 5 -8.12 6.56 -0.44
C LYS A 5 -7.93 5.77 0.86
N VAL A 6 -7.82 4.46 0.73
CA VAL A 6 -7.83 3.50 1.84
C VAL A 6 -6.48 2.81 1.93
N CYS A 7 -5.93 2.71 3.15
CA CYS A 7 -4.67 2.00 3.33
C CYS A 7 -4.80 0.53 2.88
N LEU A 8 -3.89 0.13 1.99
CA LEU A 8 -3.78 -1.22 1.44
C LEU A 8 -3.79 -2.31 2.51
N VAL A 9 -3.15 -2.06 3.65
CA VAL A 9 -2.92 -3.04 4.72
C VAL A 9 -4.07 -3.02 5.75
N CYS A 10 -4.28 -1.91 6.46
CA CYS A 10 -5.26 -1.87 7.56
C CYS A 10 -6.68 -1.47 7.13
N LYS A 11 -6.90 -1.16 5.85
CA LYS A 11 -8.20 -0.77 5.29
C LYS A 11 -8.84 0.49 5.91
N LYS A 12 -8.08 1.27 6.66
CA LYS A 12 -8.55 2.57 7.18
C LYS A 12 -8.61 3.62 6.07
N PRO A 13 -9.70 4.40 5.98
CA PRO A 13 -9.84 5.47 4.98
C PRO A 13 -9.02 6.70 5.34
N SER A 14 -8.78 7.55 4.34
CA SER A 14 -8.07 8.83 4.50
C SER A 14 -8.76 9.83 5.44
N THR A 15 -10.02 9.58 5.81
CA THR A 15 -10.78 10.36 6.79
C THR A 15 -10.43 9.99 8.23
N GLU A 16 -9.84 8.82 8.48
CA GLU A 16 -9.43 8.35 9.80
C GLU A 16 -7.91 8.44 10.01
N VAL A 17 -7.12 8.10 8.98
CA VAL A 17 -5.66 8.15 9.02
C VAL A 17 -5.08 8.77 7.76
N PRO A 18 -3.95 9.48 7.83
CA PRO A 18 -3.29 9.96 6.62
C PRO A 18 -2.83 8.77 5.77
N VAL A 19 -2.98 8.90 4.46
CA VAL A 19 -2.50 7.93 3.48
C VAL A 19 -1.73 8.63 2.38
N THR A 20 -0.68 7.98 1.90
CA THR A 20 0.12 8.43 0.77
C THR A 20 -0.19 7.55 -0.43
N LYS A 21 -0.32 8.17 -1.61
CA LYS A 21 -0.49 7.45 -2.87
C LYS A 21 0.86 6.99 -3.41
N PHE A 22 0.91 5.76 -3.92
CA PHE A 22 2.04 5.26 -4.69
C PHE A 22 1.54 4.46 -5.89
N TYR A 23 2.44 4.26 -6.84
CA TYR A 23 2.16 3.56 -8.08
C TYR A 23 3.01 2.30 -8.15
N TYR A 24 2.40 1.20 -8.57
CA TYR A 24 3.11 -0.02 -8.89
C TYR A 24 2.46 -0.66 -10.12
N GLN A 25 3.28 -0.92 -11.14
CA GLN A 25 2.82 -1.29 -12.47
C GLN A 25 1.81 -0.25 -12.98
N GLU A 26 0.69 -0.68 -13.55
CA GLU A 26 -0.37 0.19 -14.08
C GLU A 26 -1.47 0.49 -13.03
N SER A 27 -1.18 0.27 -11.74
CA SER A 27 -2.13 0.43 -10.64
C SER A 27 -1.69 1.49 -9.63
N GLU A 28 -2.67 2.17 -9.04
CA GLU A 28 -2.48 3.11 -7.94
C GLU A 28 -2.93 2.49 -6.62
N PHE A 29 -2.19 2.78 -5.56
CA PHE A 29 -2.42 2.25 -4.23
C PHE A 29 -2.24 3.35 -3.18
N TYR A 30 -2.81 3.13 -2.00
CA TYR A 30 -2.68 4.02 -0.86
C TYR A 30 -2.14 3.25 0.35
N ILE A 31 -1.25 3.87 1.13
CA ILE A 31 -0.69 3.26 2.34
C ILE A 31 -0.52 4.33 3.43
N CYS A 32 -0.84 3.99 4.68
CA CYS A 32 -0.65 4.92 5.79
C CYS A 32 0.78 4.86 6.35
N PRO A 33 1.26 5.90 7.04
CA PRO A 33 2.62 5.95 7.58
C PRO A 33 3.00 4.76 8.47
N GLN A 34 2.03 4.18 9.19
CA GLN A 34 2.26 3.01 10.04
C GLN A 34 2.67 1.76 9.25
N HIS A 35 2.24 1.65 7.98
CA HIS A 35 2.49 0.47 7.14
C HIS A 35 3.51 0.71 6.02
N ILE A 36 3.97 1.95 5.82
CA ILE A 36 5.10 2.24 4.92
C ILE A 36 6.34 1.38 5.24
N PRO A 37 6.71 1.12 6.51
CA PRO A 37 7.88 0.28 6.82
C PRO A 37 7.81 -1.12 6.21
N ILE A 38 6.61 -1.71 6.09
CA ILE A 38 6.43 -3.03 5.45
C ILE A 38 6.89 -2.98 3.98
N LEU A 39 6.56 -1.89 3.28
CA LEU A 39 6.95 -1.70 1.87
C LEU A 39 8.46 -1.62 1.68
N ILE A 40 9.21 -1.14 2.68
CA ILE A 40 10.67 -0.95 2.61
C ILE A 40 11.41 -2.20 3.10
N HIS A 41 11.02 -2.73 4.26
CA HIS A 41 11.77 -3.79 4.94
C HIS A 41 11.25 -5.20 4.61
N ASN A 42 9.94 -5.37 4.40
CA ASN A 42 9.28 -6.67 4.32
C ASN A 42 8.19 -6.71 3.21
N PRO A 43 8.51 -6.33 1.95
CA PRO A 43 7.47 -6.16 0.91
C PRO A 43 6.73 -7.46 0.58
N GLN A 44 7.31 -8.61 0.90
CA GLN A 44 6.71 -9.94 0.75
C GLN A 44 5.43 -10.11 1.60
N GLU A 45 5.26 -9.37 2.69
CA GLU A 45 4.01 -9.39 3.48
C GLU A 45 2.83 -8.75 2.75
N LEU A 46 3.07 -8.05 1.64
CA LEU A 46 2.03 -7.48 0.78
C LEU A 46 1.53 -8.48 -0.28
N ASN A 47 2.06 -9.70 -0.31
CA ASN A 47 1.58 -10.77 -1.19
C ASN A 47 0.08 -11.04 -0.97
N GLY A 48 -0.69 -11.00 -2.06
CA GLY A 48 -2.14 -11.15 -2.03
C GLY A 48 -2.92 -9.86 -1.70
N LEU A 49 -2.27 -8.83 -1.15
CA LEU A 49 -2.84 -7.49 -1.02
C LEU A 49 -2.52 -6.61 -2.23
N LEU A 50 -1.33 -6.76 -2.77
CA LEU A 50 -0.84 -6.04 -3.94
C LEU A 50 -0.45 -7.05 -5.03
N ALA A 51 -1.10 -6.93 -6.19
CA ALA A 51 -0.81 -7.79 -7.33
C ALA A 51 0.64 -7.59 -7.77
N GLY A 52 1.43 -8.67 -7.79
CA GLY A 52 2.86 -8.62 -8.10
C GLY A 52 3.79 -8.26 -6.95
N ALA A 53 3.31 -8.19 -5.70
CA ALA A 53 4.15 -7.94 -4.53
C ALA A 53 5.33 -8.91 -4.38
N ASP A 54 5.21 -10.15 -4.88
CA ASP A 54 6.26 -11.18 -4.88
C ASP A 54 7.54 -10.71 -5.58
N LYS A 55 7.38 -9.82 -6.57
CA LYS A 55 8.47 -9.26 -7.38
C LYS A 55 9.06 -7.98 -6.79
N LEU A 56 8.53 -7.49 -5.66
CA LEU A 56 9.11 -6.33 -4.97
C LEU A 56 10.34 -6.77 -4.19
N THR A 57 11.47 -6.14 -4.49
CA THR A 57 12.71 -6.30 -3.73
C THR A 57 12.77 -5.21 -2.66
N GLY A 58 13.07 -5.57 -1.41
CA GLY A 58 13.40 -4.61 -0.36
C GLY A 58 14.65 -3.80 -0.75
N GLY A 59 14.63 -2.51 -0.46
CA GLY A 59 15.74 -1.59 -0.73
C GLY A 59 16.80 -1.58 0.36
#